data_AF-A0A832M8U1-F1
#
_entry.id   AF-A0A832M8U1-F1
#
_cell.length_a   1.000
_cell.length_b   1.000
_cell.length_c   1.000
_cell.angle_alpha   90.00
_cell.angle_beta   90.00
_cell.angle_gamma   90.00
#
_symmetry.space_group_name_H-M   'P 1'
#
loop_
_entity.id
_entity.type
_entity.pdbx_description
1 polymer ?
#
loop_
_entity_poly.entity_id
_entity_poly.type
_entity_poly.pdbx_seq_one_letter_code
_entity_poly.pdbx_strand_id
1 'polypeptide(L)'
;MMDQPAPSPQVFTPELESDLRESFKRHSPETIEAIIRFRRDGDRSGLVTAVHGIMQRFVPADCAVDIATQPDSARLIEDIGIDSLTMLEIVMAMEEALGVRIADQEARQIATIGDVRRYINSLLEQAPPGDAPAAS
;
A
#
# COMPACT_ATOMS: atom_id res chain seq x y z
N MET A 1 -2.22 -21.37 30.46
CA MET A 1 -2.17 -19.99 29.96
C MET A 1 -1.07 -20.00 28.90
N MET A 2 -1.40 -20.11 27.62
CA MET A 2 -0.37 -20.10 26.58
C MET A 2 0.02 -18.64 26.37
N ASP A 3 1.22 -18.32 26.83
CA ASP A 3 1.91 -17.07 26.52
C ASP A 3 2.12 -17.05 24.99
N GLN A 4 1.26 -16.35 24.28
CA GLN A 4 1.46 -16.09 22.86
C GLN A 4 2.64 -15.11 22.76
N PRO A 5 3.74 -15.46 22.08
CA PRO A 5 4.85 -14.54 21.90
C PRO A 5 4.34 -13.30 21.16
N ALA A 6 4.69 -12.12 21.69
CA ALA A 6 4.42 -10.84 21.03
C ALA A 6 4.92 -10.88 19.57
N PRO A 7 4.21 -10.25 18.62
CA PRO A 7 4.67 -10.19 17.24
C PRO A 7 6.03 -9.47 17.20
N SER A 8 7.05 -10.17 16.71
CA SER A 8 8.39 -9.60 16.54
C SER A 8 8.33 -8.36 15.65
N PRO A 9 9.15 -7.31 15.92
CA PRO A 9 9.33 -6.24 14.95
C PRO A 9 9.78 -6.88 13.63
N GLN A 10 9.07 -6.61 12.54
CA GLN A 10 9.31 -7.26 11.24
C GLN A 10 10.70 -6.84 10.72
N VAL A 11 11.73 -7.58 11.13
CA VAL A 11 13.08 -7.43 10.60
C VAL A 11 13.01 -7.76 9.11
N PHE A 12 13.53 -6.89 8.26
CA PHE A 12 13.64 -7.18 6.84
C PHE A 12 14.54 -8.40 6.63
N THR A 13 13.98 -9.51 6.16
CA THR A 13 14.70 -10.76 5.86
C THR A 13 14.80 -11.00 4.35
N PRO A 14 15.79 -11.77 3.86
CA PRO A 14 15.84 -12.17 2.45
C PRO A 14 14.61 -12.98 2.01
N GLU A 15 13.98 -13.70 2.94
CA GLU A 15 12.72 -14.41 2.71
C GLU A 15 11.57 -13.42 2.44
N LEU A 16 11.44 -12.36 3.26
CA LEU A 16 10.44 -11.31 3.06
C LEU A 16 10.64 -10.59 1.71
N GLU A 17 11.89 -10.30 1.34
CA GLU A 17 12.18 -9.72 0.02
C GLU A 17 11.71 -10.62 -1.12
N SER A 18 12.00 -11.92 -1.02
CA SER A 18 11.61 -12.90 -2.03
C SER A 18 10.09 -13.00 -2.13
N ASP A 19 9.39 -13.01 -1.00
CA ASP A 19 7.94 -13.07 -0.91
C ASP A 19 7.28 -11.83 -1.54
N LEU A 20 7.74 -10.62 -1.19
CA LEU A 20 7.28 -9.38 -1.81
C LEU A 20 7.54 -9.36 -3.32
N ARG A 21 8.71 -9.82 -3.78
CA ARG A 21 8.97 -9.95 -5.21
C ARG A 21 8.02 -10.93 -5.88
N GLU A 22 7.67 -12.02 -5.23
CA GLU A 22 6.78 -13.03 -5.79
C GLU A 22 5.32 -12.55 -5.82
N SER A 23 4.81 -11.96 -4.74
CA SER A 23 3.48 -11.35 -4.67
C SER A 23 3.31 -10.25 -5.70
N PHE A 24 4.28 -9.35 -5.79
CA PHE A 24 4.19 -8.18 -6.68
C PHE A 24 4.79 -8.42 -8.08
N LYS A 25 5.18 -9.65 -8.45
CA LYS A 25 5.82 -9.96 -9.76
C LYS A 25 5.05 -9.54 -11.01
N ARG A 26 3.75 -9.31 -10.88
CA ARG A 26 2.87 -8.83 -11.97
C ARG A 26 2.79 -7.30 -12.05
N HIS A 27 3.50 -6.59 -11.20
CA HIS A 27 3.62 -5.13 -11.20
C HIS A 27 4.92 -4.72 -11.89
N SER A 28 5.04 -3.43 -12.22
CA SER A 28 6.26 -2.86 -12.78
C SER A 28 7.46 -3.05 -11.85
N PRO A 29 8.69 -3.19 -12.38
CA PRO A 29 9.90 -3.33 -11.57
C PRO A 29 10.10 -2.14 -10.62
N GLU A 30 9.70 -0.95 -11.04
CA GLU A 30 9.75 0.27 -10.23
C GLU A 30 8.88 0.16 -8.97
N THR A 31 7.68 -0.43 -9.09
CA THR A 31 6.78 -0.68 -7.98
C THR A 31 7.40 -1.65 -6.98
N ILE A 32 7.93 -2.77 -7.48
CA ILE A 32 8.54 -3.82 -6.65
C ILE A 32 9.74 -3.27 -5.89
N GLU A 33 10.63 -2.55 -6.58
CA GLU A 33 11.82 -1.96 -5.96
C GLU A 33 11.45 -0.88 -4.93
N ALA A 34 10.42 -0.07 -5.18
CA ALA A 34 9.94 0.91 -4.22
C ALA A 34 9.41 0.26 -2.93
N ILE A 35 8.64 -0.83 -3.06
CA ILE A 35 8.15 -1.63 -1.92
C ILE A 35 9.32 -2.19 -1.11
N ILE A 36 10.29 -2.81 -1.78
CA ILE A 36 11.46 -3.41 -1.13
C ILE A 36 12.28 -2.35 -0.40
N ARG A 37 12.56 -1.21 -1.04
CA ARG A 37 13.30 -0.09 -0.42
C ARG A 37 12.60 0.45 0.82
N PHE A 38 11.28 0.61 0.74
CA PHE A 38 10.50 1.03 1.91
C PHE A 38 10.61 0.01 3.05
N ARG A 39 10.48 -1.29 2.73
CA ARG A 39 10.55 -2.36 3.74
C ARG A 39 11.95 -2.58 4.31
N ARG A 40 13.00 -2.36 3.52
CA ARG A 40 14.40 -2.57 3.90
C ARG A 40 14.98 -1.39 4.67
N ASP A 41 14.86 -0.20 4.10
CA ASP A 41 15.57 1.00 4.57
C ASP A 41 14.61 2.02 5.22
N GLY A 42 13.30 1.76 5.19
CA GLY A 42 12.30 2.77 5.53
C GLY A 42 12.24 3.89 4.50
N ASP A 43 12.74 3.67 3.27
CA ASP A 43 12.80 4.71 2.24
C ASP A 43 11.38 5.10 1.80
N ARG A 44 10.97 6.26 2.30
CA ARG A 44 9.66 6.85 2.09
C ARG A 44 9.54 7.54 0.73
N SER A 45 10.66 7.83 0.05
CA SER A 45 10.65 8.47 -1.28
C SER A 45 9.99 7.60 -2.34
N GLY A 46 10.02 6.27 -2.19
CA GLY A 46 9.37 5.32 -3.08
C GLY A 46 7.88 5.09 -2.83
N LEU A 47 7.31 5.56 -1.72
CA LEU A 47 5.94 5.19 -1.32
C LEU A 47 4.88 5.57 -2.36
N VAL A 48 5.00 6.76 -2.96
CA VAL A 48 4.08 7.21 -4.01
C VAL A 48 4.15 6.26 -5.21
N THR A 49 5.36 5.89 -5.64
CA THR A 49 5.58 4.93 -6.73
C THR A 49 5.00 3.56 -6.40
N ALA A 50 5.22 3.06 -5.19
CA ALA A 50 4.70 1.77 -4.74
C ALA A 50 3.17 1.75 -4.78
N VAL A 51 2.52 2.73 -4.13
CA VAL A 51 1.05 2.77 -4.04
C VAL A 51 0.41 3.00 -5.40
N HIS A 52 0.91 3.95 -6.19
CA HIS A 52 0.40 4.19 -7.54
C HIS A 52 0.55 2.94 -8.42
N GLY A 53 1.70 2.27 -8.36
CA GLY A 53 1.95 1.06 -9.13
C GLY A 53 1.04 -0.11 -8.74
N ILE A 54 0.73 -0.25 -7.44
CA ILE A 54 -0.26 -1.22 -6.95
C ILE A 54 -1.63 -0.89 -7.53
N MET A 55 -2.11 0.34 -7.35
CA MET A 55 -3.43 0.75 -7.86
C MET A 55 -3.54 0.61 -9.38
N GLN A 56 -2.50 1.00 -10.12
CA GLN A 56 -2.45 0.89 -11.57
C GLN A 56 -2.69 -0.54 -12.06
N ARG A 57 -2.31 -1.56 -11.27
CA ARG A 57 -2.51 -2.96 -11.63
C ARG A 57 -3.98 -3.38 -11.65
N PHE A 58 -4.79 -2.71 -10.85
CA PHE A 58 -6.22 -2.96 -10.65
C PHE A 58 -7.11 -2.05 -11.51
N VAL A 59 -6.52 -1.09 -12.21
CA VAL A 59 -7.26 -0.29 -13.20
C VAL A 59 -7.75 -1.22 -14.31
N PRO A 60 -9.05 -1.18 -14.67
CA PRO A 60 -9.59 -2.02 -15.72
C PRO A 60 -8.89 -1.74 -17.06
N ALA A 61 -8.59 -2.79 -17.82
CA ALA A 61 -7.77 -2.70 -19.03
C ALA A 61 -8.34 -1.80 -20.14
N ASP A 62 -9.66 -1.59 -20.15
CA ASP A 62 -10.34 -0.69 -21.09
C ASP A 62 -10.22 0.79 -20.67
N CYS A 63 -9.82 1.04 -19.42
CA CYS A 63 -9.61 2.38 -18.88
C CYS A 63 -8.13 2.76 -19.08
N ALA A 64 -7.84 3.52 -20.13
CA ALA A 64 -6.51 4.03 -20.45
C ALA A 64 -6.11 5.21 -19.52
N VAL A 65 -6.30 5.05 -18.22
CA VAL A 65 -5.99 6.06 -17.20
C VAL A 65 -4.70 5.70 -16.48
N ASP A 66 -3.89 6.72 -16.27
CA ASP A 66 -2.69 6.62 -15.45
C ASP A 66 -2.96 7.28 -14.10
N ILE A 67 -2.94 6.48 -13.02
CA ILE A 67 -3.23 6.91 -11.64
C ILE A 67 -2.33 8.07 -11.22
N ALA A 68 -1.07 8.09 -11.66
CA ALA A 68 -0.13 9.14 -11.27
C ALA A 68 -0.50 10.51 -11.86
N THR A 69 -1.16 10.54 -13.02
CA THR A 69 -1.58 11.77 -13.70
C THR A 69 -2.97 12.26 -13.33
N GLN A 70 -3.76 11.48 -12.60
CA GLN A 70 -5.14 11.85 -12.28
C GLN A 70 -5.21 13.05 -11.31
N PRO A 71 -6.25 13.90 -11.45
CA PRO A 71 -6.50 14.97 -10.50
C PRO A 71 -6.99 14.40 -9.17
N ASP A 72 -6.75 15.14 -8.09
CA ASP A 72 -7.14 14.74 -6.73
C ASP A 72 -8.65 14.51 -6.60
N SER A 73 -9.47 15.19 -7.41
CA SER A 73 -10.93 15.03 -7.42
C SER A 73 -11.42 13.78 -8.16
N ALA A 74 -10.57 13.05 -8.89
CA ALA A 74 -10.98 11.85 -9.61
C ALA A 74 -11.42 10.75 -8.64
N ARG A 75 -12.61 10.22 -8.86
CA ARG A 75 -13.25 9.21 -8.02
C ARG A 75 -12.86 7.83 -8.47
N LEU A 76 -12.41 6.98 -7.54
CA LEU A 76 -11.88 5.65 -7.86
C LEU A 76 -12.95 4.78 -8.52
N ILE A 77 -14.19 4.83 -8.04
CA ILE A 77 -15.29 4.02 -8.58
C ILE A 77 -15.86 4.63 -9.86
N GLU A 78 -16.19 5.93 -9.83
CA GLU A 78 -16.94 6.57 -10.92
C GLU A 78 -16.08 7.00 -12.10
N ASP A 79 -14.85 7.51 -11.87
CA ASP A 79 -13.97 8.00 -12.93
C ASP A 79 -12.97 6.93 -13.39
N ILE A 80 -12.45 6.13 -12.47
CA ILE A 80 -11.41 5.11 -12.77
C ILE A 80 -12.03 3.72 -13.03
N GLY A 81 -13.24 3.48 -12.55
CA GLY A 81 -13.93 2.19 -12.72
C GLY A 81 -13.42 1.09 -11.78
N ILE A 82 -12.86 1.46 -10.63
CA ILE A 82 -12.45 0.51 -9.59
C ILE A 82 -13.69 0.09 -8.80
N ASP A 83 -14.06 -1.18 -8.85
CA ASP A 83 -15.18 -1.71 -8.07
C ASP A 83 -14.88 -1.78 -6.57
N SER A 84 -15.92 -1.86 -5.74
CA SER A 84 -15.77 -1.96 -4.28
C SER A 84 -15.01 -3.22 -3.83
N LEU A 85 -15.10 -4.32 -4.59
CA LEU A 85 -14.33 -5.53 -4.33
C LEU A 85 -12.85 -5.30 -4.62
N THR A 86 -12.55 -4.68 -5.75
CA THR A 86 -11.18 -4.31 -6.15
C THR A 86 -10.56 -3.33 -5.15
N MET A 87 -11.36 -2.44 -4.57
CA MET A 87 -10.90 -1.57 -3.49
C MET A 87 -10.38 -2.35 -2.27
N LEU A 88 -11.05 -3.45 -1.90
CA LEU A 88 -10.57 -4.34 -0.83
C LEU A 88 -9.25 -5.01 -1.21
N GLU A 89 -9.10 -5.46 -2.46
CA GLU A 89 -7.86 -6.06 -2.95
C GLU A 89 -6.70 -5.06 -2.96
N ILE A 90 -6.94 -3.82 -3.38
CA ILE A 90 -5.96 -2.74 -3.35
C ILE A 90 -5.50 -2.48 -1.91
N VAL A 91 -6.44 -2.38 -0.96
CA VAL A 91 -6.12 -2.16 0.46
C VAL A 91 -5.27 -3.31 1.01
N MET A 92 -5.64 -4.56 0.74
CA MET A 92 -4.86 -5.73 1.16
C MET A 92 -3.46 -5.74 0.54
N ALA A 93 -3.35 -5.40 -0.75
CA ALA A 93 -2.06 -5.30 -1.44
C ALA A 93 -1.19 -4.16 -0.85
N MET A 94 -1.79 -3.03 -0.47
CA MET A 94 -1.08 -1.94 0.21
C MET A 94 -0.61 -2.36 1.61
N GLU A 95 -1.45 -3.05 2.39
CA GLU A 95 -1.06 -3.59 3.70
C GLU A 95 0.13 -4.55 3.58
N GLU A 96 0.08 -5.48 2.62
CA GLU A 96 1.16 -6.42 2.35
C GLU A 96 2.43 -5.72 1.87
N ALA A 97 2.32 -4.78 0.92
CA ALA A 97 3.46 -4.03 0.41
C ALA A 97 4.16 -3.23 1.52
N LEU A 98 3.39 -2.49 2.31
CA LEU A 98 3.92 -1.52 3.27
C LEU A 98 4.14 -2.12 4.66
N GLY A 99 3.55 -3.28 4.96
CA GLY A 99 3.62 -3.88 6.29
C GLY A 99 2.81 -3.15 7.33
N VAL A 100 1.82 -2.38 6.89
CA VAL A 100 0.92 -1.62 7.74
C VAL A 100 -0.40 -2.36 7.91
N ARG A 101 -1.21 -1.91 8.86
CA ARG A 101 -2.62 -2.30 8.96
C ARG A 101 -3.49 -1.12 8.62
N ILE A 102 -4.36 -1.28 7.63
CA ILE A 102 -5.30 -0.24 7.23
C ILE A 102 -6.63 -0.54 7.91
N ALA A 103 -7.05 0.34 8.81
CA ALA A 103 -8.35 0.20 9.45
C ALA A 103 -9.47 0.33 8.40
N ASP A 104 -10.53 -0.46 8.56
CA ASP A 104 -11.69 -0.43 7.67
C ASP A 104 -12.32 0.98 7.54
N GLN A 105 -12.27 1.78 8.61
CA GLN A 105 -12.69 3.18 8.57
C GLN A 105 -11.82 4.02 7.62
N GLU A 106 -10.49 3.90 7.70
CA GLU A 106 -9.55 4.60 6.81
C GLU A 106 -9.75 4.15 5.37
N ALA A 107 -9.85 2.84 5.13
CA ALA A 107 -10.11 2.28 3.80
C ALA A 107 -11.40 2.85 3.17
N ARG A 108 -12.47 3.01 3.97
CA ARG A 108 -13.73 3.62 3.51
C ARG A 108 -13.65 5.12 3.23
N GLN A 109 -12.67 5.83 3.80
CA GLN A 109 -12.44 7.24 3.48
C GLN A 109 -11.74 7.42 2.12
N ILE A 110 -11.09 6.38 1.60
CA ILE A 110 -10.39 6.45 0.32
C ILE A 110 -11.40 6.33 -0.83
N ALA A 111 -11.92 7.47 -1.28
CA ALA A 111 -12.88 7.54 -2.38
C ALA A 111 -12.29 8.17 -3.66
N THR A 112 -11.26 9.00 -3.50
CA THR A 112 -10.63 9.75 -4.59
C THR A 112 -9.11 9.57 -4.64
N ILE A 113 -8.50 9.96 -5.74
CA ILE A 113 -7.03 10.01 -5.89
C ILE A 113 -6.39 10.93 -4.84
N GLY A 114 -7.07 12.03 -4.49
CA GLY A 114 -6.64 12.93 -3.42
C GLY A 114 -6.59 12.23 -2.06
N ASP A 115 -7.57 11.39 -1.76
CA ASP A 115 -7.60 10.62 -0.50
C ASP A 115 -6.44 9.63 -0.43
N VAL A 116 -6.11 8.96 -1.55
CA VAL A 116 -4.94 8.07 -1.64
C VAL A 116 -3.65 8.86 -1.36
N ARG A 117 -3.46 10.00 -2.02
CA ARG A 117 -2.28 10.85 -1.81
C ARG A 117 -2.18 11.33 -0.37
N ARG A 118 -3.30 11.74 0.22
CA ARG A 118 -3.37 12.13 1.63
C ARG A 118 -3.01 10.97 2.55
N TYR A 119 -3.51 9.77 2.25
CA TYR A 119 -3.17 8.57 3.00
C TYR A 119 -1.66 8.26 2.92
N ILE A 120 -1.06 8.36 1.73
CA ILE A 120 0.39 8.23 1.56
C ILE A 120 1.13 9.30 2.39
N ASN A 121 0.67 10.56 2.36
CA ASN A 121 1.28 11.62 3.17
C ASN A 121 1.22 11.30 4.67
N SER A 122 0.07 10.83 5.16
CA SER A 122 -0.07 10.38 6.53
C SER A 122 0.90 9.25 6.87
N LEU A 123 1.21 8.34 5.94
CA LEU A 123 2.22 7.29 6.14
C LEU A 123 3.65 7.85 6.17
N LEU A 124 3.93 8.92 5.42
CA LEU A 124 5.22 9.61 5.46
C LEU A 124 5.46 10.29 6.81
N GLU A 125 4.38 10.80 7.42
CA GLU A 125 4.39 11.49 8.71
C GLU A 125 4.37 10.52 9.89
N GLN A 126 3.77 9.34 9.74
CA GLN A 126 3.74 8.30 10.77
C GLN A 126 5.10 7.58 10.89
N ALA A 127 5.47 7.23 12.12
CA ALA A 127 6.62 6.37 12.39
C ALA A 127 6.46 5.02 11.63
N PRO A 128 7.54 4.41 11.14
CA PRO A 128 7.46 3.16 10.39
C PRO A 128 6.70 2.10 11.20
N PRO A 129 5.90 1.22 10.55
CA PRO A 129 5.21 0.13 11.21
C PRO A 129 6.24 -0.79 11.89
N GLY A 130 6.39 -0.63 13.19
CA GLY A 130 7.46 -1.23 14.00
C GLY A 130 7.55 -0.65 15.42
N ASP A 131 6.99 0.54 15.65
CA ASP A 131 7.01 1.22 16.96
C ASP A 131 5.60 1.61 17.45
N ALA A 132 4.57 0.81 17.17
CA ALA A 132 3.31 0.97 17.90
C ALA A 132 3.54 0.44 19.33
N PRO A 133 3.53 1.28 20.39
CA PRO A 133 3.54 0.76 21.74
C PRO A 133 2.30 -0.12 21.89
N ALA A 134 2.50 -1.38 22.26
CA ALA A 134 1.41 -2.24 22.69
C ALA A 134 0.58 -1.44 23.71
N ALA A 135 -0.64 -1.09 23.32
CA ALA A 135 -1.54 -0.35 24.18
C ALA A 135 -1.70 -1.12 25.50
N SER A 136 -1.53 -0.38 26.60
CA SER A 136 -1.38 -0.86 27.98
C SER A 136 -2.51 -1.73 28.51
#